data_AF-A0A1J5SHZ1-F1
#
_entry.id   AF-A0A1J5SHZ1-F1
#
_cell.length_a   1.000
_cell.length_b   1.000
_cell.length_c   1.000
_cell.angle_alpha   90.00
_cell.angle_beta   90.00
_cell.angle_gamma   90.00
#
_symmetry.space_group_name_H-M   'P 1'
#
loop_
_entity.id
_entity.type
_entity.pdbx_description
1 polymer ?
#
loop_
_entity_poly.entity_id
_entity_poly.type
_entity_poly.pdbx_seq_one_letter_code
_entity_poly.pdbx_strand_id
1 'polypeptide(L)'
;MKQIRRLPLALCLLAGLAALPAAAKPRTAPAQPPAQPGVNLESSKSGTPVEVYADDGIELVQNDHKVVAHRNARAIRGDITLYADTLIAYYRNKAAGPGGAGKPAPAPAAAPAAKGKGAANPMDSQGGASEIWRIEAIGHVVVKSPTDTAYGDHGDYNIDDDKVILTGQNLRLVTTSDVITARDSLEYWNQKQQGVARGNAKAVHLDKTVQGDVLTADFAKNAQGAMEIEKAHADGHVVLTTPTETVTGNHSDYDVAKGMVYVTGNVQLTRDKNTLNGQYATVDLNSGISNLYPTLPGAKSGQQRVKGYFVPQHKTKDAKNTSAAGGGKP
;
A
#
# COMPACT_ATOMS: atom_id res chain seq x y z
N MET A 1 89.39 -18.75 46.15
CA MET A 1 90.20 -19.23 45.02
C MET A 1 89.38 -19.14 43.74
N LYS A 2 89.97 -18.54 42.69
CA LYS A 2 89.60 -18.57 41.25
C LYS A 2 88.28 -17.86 40.86
N GLN A 3 88.36 -16.66 40.26
CA GLN A 3 88.57 -16.36 38.81
C GLN A 3 87.25 -16.46 38.02
N ILE A 4 86.61 -15.35 37.58
CA ILE A 4 86.93 -14.39 36.48
C ILE A 4 86.31 -14.81 35.11
N ARG A 5 85.73 -13.80 34.40
CA ARG A 5 85.37 -13.64 32.95
C ARG A 5 83.93 -14.06 32.53
N ARG A 6 83.09 -13.27 31.82
CA ARG A 6 83.25 -12.08 30.92
C ARG A 6 81.99 -11.15 30.89
N LEU A 7 82.24 -9.87 30.55
CA LEU A 7 81.34 -8.72 30.20
C LEU A 7 81.06 -8.71 28.65
N PRO A 8 80.42 -7.68 27.98
CA PRO A 8 79.37 -6.66 28.28
C PRO A 8 78.27 -6.50 27.17
N LEU A 9 77.42 -5.45 27.31
CA LEU A 9 76.68 -4.65 26.28
C LEU A 9 75.37 -5.27 25.73
N ALA A 10 74.22 -4.58 25.55
CA ALA A 10 73.73 -3.23 25.87
C ALA A 10 72.23 -3.15 25.46
N LEU A 11 71.60 -2.04 25.89
CA LEU A 11 70.55 -1.28 25.18
C LEU A 11 69.06 -1.50 25.59
N CYS A 12 68.55 -0.52 26.36
CA CYS A 12 67.31 0.27 26.17
C CYS A 12 65.95 -0.44 25.89
N LEU A 13 64.76 0.04 26.27
CA LEU A 13 64.25 1.35 26.69
C LEU A 13 62.82 1.17 27.29
N LEU A 14 62.34 2.20 28.00
CA LEU A 14 60.98 2.39 28.53
C LEU A 14 59.84 2.35 27.48
N ALA A 15 58.63 1.93 27.90
CA ALA A 15 57.28 2.51 27.68
C ALA A 15 56.22 1.46 28.11
N GLY A 16 55.01 1.71 28.58
CA GLY A 16 54.16 2.90 28.70
C GLY A 16 52.76 2.42 29.17
N LEU A 17 52.05 3.32 29.86
CA LEU A 17 50.74 3.14 30.50
C LEU A 17 49.64 2.75 29.49
N ALA A 18 48.93 1.63 29.71
CA ALA A 18 47.76 1.26 28.91
C ALA A 18 46.46 1.78 29.57
N ALA A 19 45.81 2.72 28.89
CA ALA A 19 44.46 3.16 29.19
C ALA A 19 43.45 2.05 28.82
N LEU A 20 42.52 1.73 29.73
CA LEU A 20 41.39 0.86 29.44
C LEU A 20 40.42 1.54 28.45
N PRO A 21 39.93 0.85 27.41
CA PRO A 21 38.84 1.35 26.60
C PRO A 21 37.51 1.16 27.37
N ALA A 22 36.76 2.25 27.51
CA ALA A 22 35.36 2.20 27.92
C ALA A 22 34.55 1.50 26.82
N ALA A 23 33.99 0.33 27.13
CA ALA A 23 33.10 -0.40 26.24
C ALA A 23 31.81 0.41 26.02
N ALA A 24 31.70 1.03 24.84
CA ALA A 24 30.44 1.59 24.36
C ALA A 24 29.44 0.44 24.15
N LYS A 25 28.33 0.46 24.88
CA LYS A 25 27.21 -0.47 24.65
C LYS A 25 26.74 -0.33 23.19
N PRO A 26 26.44 -1.43 22.48
CA PRO A 26 25.86 -1.34 21.15
C PRO A 26 24.55 -0.56 21.22
N ARG A 27 24.51 0.57 20.51
CA ARG A 27 23.31 1.36 20.31
C ARG A 27 22.37 0.50 19.46
N THR A 28 21.35 -0.08 20.08
CA THR A 28 20.26 -0.73 19.35
C THR A 28 19.73 0.27 18.33
N ALA A 29 19.81 -0.10 17.05
CA ALA A 29 19.15 0.66 15.98
C ALA A 29 17.66 0.79 16.34
N PRO A 30 17.02 1.94 16.07
CA PRO A 30 15.58 2.05 16.21
C PRO A 30 14.94 0.94 15.37
N ALA A 31 13.95 0.24 15.95
CA ALA A 31 13.19 -0.78 15.25
C ALA A 31 12.59 -0.14 13.99
N GLN A 32 12.93 -0.69 12.83
CA GLN A 32 12.33 -0.27 11.57
C GLN A 32 10.82 -0.56 11.66
N PRO A 33 9.94 0.39 11.29
CA PRO A 33 8.50 0.16 11.33
C PRO A 33 8.17 -1.12 10.55
N PRO A 34 7.19 -1.91 11.01
CA PRO A 34 6.75 -3.09 10.28
C PRO A 34 6.37 -2.66 8.86
N ALA A 35 6.90 -3.38 7.88
CA ALA A 35 6.56 -3.17 6.47
C ALA A 35 5.04 -3.19 6.27
N GLN A 36 4.51 -2.19 5.58
CA GLN A 36 3.11 -2.15 5.21
C GLN A 36 2.95 -2.87 3.86
N PRO A 37 2.21 -4.00 3.80
CA PRO A 37 2.00 -4.72 2.55
C PRO A 37 1.40 -3.79 1.50
N GLY A 38 2.01 -3.75 0.32
CA GLY A 38 1.50 -3.00 -0.82
C GLY A 38 0.39 -3.77 -1.53
N VAL A 39 -0.32 -3.07 -2.42
CA VAL A 39 -1.32 -3.69 -3.29
C VAL A 39 -0.61 -4.47 -4.38
N ASN A 40 -0.85 -5.78 -4.44
CA ASN A 40 -0.35 -6.63 -5.50
C ASN A 40 -1.47 -6.95 -6.50
N LEU A 41 -1.70 -6.01 -7.42
CA LEU A 41 -2.51 -6.21 -8.62
C LEU A 41 -1.65 -6.46 -9.88
N GLU A 42 -0.34 -6.69 -9.71
CA GLU A 42 0.57 -6.97 -10.82
C GLU A 42 0.26 -8.36 -11.43
N SER A 43 -0.26 -8.37 -12.66
CA SER A 43 -0.25 -9.58 -13.48
C SER A 43 1.19 -9.90 -13.84
N SER A 44 1.70 -11.06 -13.39
CA SER A 44 3.03 -11.52 -13.73
C SER A 44 3.19 -11.62 -15.26
N LYS A 45 3.95 -10.69 -15.86
CA LYS A 45 4.40 -10.63 -17.25
C LYS A 45 3.30 -10.41 -18.32
N SER A 46 3.58 -9.50 -19.26
CA SER A 46 2.87 -9.38 -20.53
C SER A 46 3.05 -10.66 -21.33
N GLY A 47 1.95 -11.36 -21.67
CA GLY A 47 1.98 -12.61 -22.44
C GLY A 47 1.45 -13.84 -21.72
N THR A 48 1.09 -13.74 -20.44
CA THR A 48 0.41 -14.84 -19.72
C THR A 48 -1.01 -14.99 -20.28
N PRO A 49 -1.43 -16.20 -20.70
CA PRO A 49 -2.79 -16.44 -21.19
C PRO A 49 -3.85 -16.00 -20.17
N VAL A 50 -4.98 -15.52 -20.69
CA VAL A 50 -6.16 -15.22 -19.89
C VAL A 50 -7.17 -16.34 -20.12
N GLU A 51 -7.53 -17.04 -19.05
CA GLU A 51 -8.61 -18.02 -19.08
C GLU A 51 -9.92 -17.35 -18.69
N VAL A 52 -11.00 -17.59 -19.44
CA VAL A 52 -12.32 -17.00 -19.18
C VAL A 52 -13.37 -18.10 -19.06
N TYR A 53 -14.21 -17.98 -18.03
CA TYR A 53 -15.32 -18.88 -17.71
C TYR A 53 -16.60 -18.04 -17.60
N ALA A 54 -17.74 -18.59 -18.01
CA ALA A 54 -19.05 -17.97 -17.88
C ALA A 54 -20.14 -19.05 -17.87
N ASP A 55 -21.23 -18.80 -17.13
CA ASP A 55 -22.32 -19.76 -17.01
C ASP A 55 -23.34 -19.67 -18.16
N ASP A 56 -23.45 -18.51 -18.81
CA ASP A 56 -24.41 -18.24 -19.91
C ASP A 56 -23.74 -18.06 -21.27
N GLY A 57 -22.54 -18.65 -21.42
CA GLY A 57 -21.80 -18.65 -22.66
C GLY A 57 -20.88 -17.44 -22.85
N ILE A 58 -20.11 -17.52 -23.94
CA ILE A 58 -19.15 -16.51 -24.36
C ILE A 58 -19.47 -16.15 -25.81
N GLU A 59 -19.74 -14.87 -26.05
CA GLU A 59 -20.03 -14.31 -27.36
C GLU A 59 -18.79 -13.63 -27.94
N LEU A 60 -18.43 -13.97 -29.18
CA LEU A 60 -17.42 -13.27 -29.95
C LEU A 60 -18.11 -12.28 -30.90
N VAL A 61 -18.06 -10.99 -30.58
CA VAL A 61 -18.69 -9.93 -31.36
C VAL A 61 -17.63 -9.34 -32.30
N GLN A 62 -17.41 -10.01 -33.42
CA GLN A 62 -16.29 -9.70 -34.32
C GLN A 62 -16.33 -8.29 -34.89
N ASN A 63 -17.53 -7.77 -35.22
CA ASN A 63 -17.70 -6.42 -35.78
C ASN A 63 -17.32 -5.31 -34.79
N ASP A 64 -17.47 -5.58 -33.49
CA ASP A 64 -17.17 -4.63 -32.41
C ASP A 64 -15.78 -4.89 -31.78
N HIS A 65 -15.08 -5.91 -32.27
CA HIS A 65 -13.80 -6.39 -31.74
C HIS A 65 -13.83 -6.62 -30.23
N LYS A 66 -14.86 -7.32 -29.75
CA LYS A 66 -15.00 -7.66 -28.34
C LYS A 66 -15.44 -9.10 -28.11
N VAL A 67 -15.08 -9.64 -26.95
CA VAL A 67 -15.55 -10.91 -26.40
C VAL A 67 -16.36 -10.62 -25.15
N VAL A 68 -17.55 -11.20 -25.03
CA VAL A 68 -18.45 -10.99 -23.90
C VAL A 68 -18.70 -12.32 -23.21
N ALA A 69 -18.39 -12.42 -21.92
CA ALA A 69 -18.69 -13.58 -21.07
C ALA A 69 -19.85 -13.22 -20.14
N HIS A 70 -20.91 -14.02 -20.18
CA HIS A 70 -22.18 -13.73 -19.50
C HIS A 70 -22.40 -14.61 -18.27
N ARG A 71 -22.95 -14.01 -17.21
CA ARG A 71 -23.41 -14.63 -15.95
C ARG A 71 -22.29 -15.31 -15.16
N ASN A 72 -22.00 -14.79 -13.97
CA ASN A 72 -20.93 -15.30 -13.08
C ASN A 72 -19.58 -15.44 -13.80
N ALA A 73 -19.26 -14.46 -14.64
CA ALA A 73 -18.07 -14.47 -15.46
C ALA A 73 -16.80 -14.39 -14.58
N ARG A 74 -15.82 -15.21 -14.93
CA ARG A 74 -14.53 -15.30 -14.24
C ARG A 74 -13.40 -15.25 -15.24
N ALA A 75 -12.45 -14.33 -15.05
CA ALA A 75 -11.18 -14.30 -15.78
C ALA A 75 -10.00 -14.59 -14.84
N ILE A 76 -9.06 -15.42 -15.29
CA ILE A 76 -7.85 -15.77 -14.54
C ILE A 76 -6.63 -15.39 -15.38
N ARG A 77 -5.70 -14.64 -14.78
CA ARG A 77 -4.42 -14.28 -15.40
C ARG A 77 -3.30 -14.38 -14.36
N GLY A 78 -2.44 -15.40 -14.50
CA GLY A 78 -1.46 -15.72 -13.46
C GLY A 78 -2.17 -16.02 -12.15
N ASP A 79 -1.80 -15.30 -11.08
CA ASP A 79 -2.37 -15.48 -9.74
C ASP A 79 -3.56 -14.55 -9.45
N ILE A 80 -3.98 -13.74 -10.43
CA ILE A 80 -5.10 -12.81 -10.29
C ILE A 80 -6.36 -13.44 -10.85
N THR A 81 -7.43 -13.39 -10.07
CA THR A 81 -8.77 -13.78 -10.52
C THR A 81 -9.73 -12.59 -10.44
N LEU A 82 -10.39 -12.30 -11.56
CA LEU A 82 -11.44 -11.30 -11.68
C LEU A 82 -12.79 -12.00 -11.79
N TYR A 83 -13.75 -11.60 -10.95
CA TYR A 83 -15.14 -12.05 -10.97
C TYR A 83 -16.05 -10.88 -11.29
N ALA A 84 -17.11 -11.12 -12.06
CA ALA A 84 -18.17 -10.16 -12.34
C ALA A 84 -19.44 -10.87 -12.83
N ASP A 85 -20.56 -10.15 -12.92
CA ASP A 85 -21.76 -10.68 -13.59
C ASP A 85 -21.54 -10.79 -15.11
N THR A 86 -20.81 -9.85 -15.69
CA THR A 86 -20.42 -9.84 -17.11
C THR A 86 -18.97 -9.34 -17.27
N LEU A 87 -18.19 -10.02 -18.12
CA LEU A 87 -16.84 -9.58 -18.51
C LEU A 87 -16.80 -9.29 -20.00
N ILE A 88 -16.23 -8.15 -20.38
CA ILE A 88 -16.04 -7.73 -21.76
C ILE A 88 -14.54 -7.52 -22.01
N ALA A 89 -13.97 -8.25 -22.94
CA ALA A 89 -12.60 -8.05 -23.40
C ALA A 89 -12.61 -7.41 -24.78
N TYR A 90 -12.02 -6.21 -24.89
CA TYR A 90 -11.86 -5.51 -26.16
C TYR A 90 -10.50 -5.87 -26.76
N TYR A 91 -10.51 -6.31 -28.00
CA TYR A 91 -9.31 -6.68 -28.73
C TYR A 91 -9.10 -5.79 -29.96
N ARG A 92 -7.89 -5.82 -30.49
CA ARG A 92 -7.53 -5.18 -31.76
C ARG A 92 -6.52 -6.05 -32.48
N ASN A 93 -6.50 -5.93 -33.81
CA ASN A 93 -5.44 -6.53 -34.59
C ASN A 93 -4.14 -5.78 -34.32
N LYS A 94 -3.11 -6.48 -33.86
CA LYS A 94 -1.78 -5.88 -33.76
C LYS A 94 -1.30 -5.57 -35.17
N ALA A 95 -1.15 -4.28 -35.50
CA ALA A 95 -0.56 -3.89 -36.77
C ALA A 95 0.82 -4.53 -36.88
N ALA A 96 1.08 -5.22 -37.99
CA ALA A 96 2.43 -5.64 -38.32
C ALA A 96 3.30 -4.38 -38.36
N GLY A 97 4.24 -4.25 -37.42
CA GLY A 97 5.21 -3.17 -37.45
C GLY A 97 5.93 -3.16 -38.81
N PRO A 98 6.40 -1.99 -39.30
CA PRO A 98 7.12 -1.91 -40.55
C PRO A 98 8.47 -2.64 -40.39
N GLY A 99 8.52 -3.92 -40.75
CA GLY A 99 9.72 -4.75 -40.62
C GLY A 99 9.52 -6.27 -40.76
N GLY A 100 8.29 -6.78 -40.88
CA GLY A 100 8.03 -8.22 -40.96
C GLY A 100 7.87 -8.78 -42.38
N ALA A 101 8.84 -8.61 -43.27
CA ALA A 101 8.91 -9.43 -44.49
C ALA A 101 9.42 -10.84 -44.13
N GLY A 102 8.58 -11.64 -43.47
CA GLY A 102 8.83 -13.03 -43.11
C GLY A 102 8.17 -13.98 -44.10
N LYS A 103 8.99 -14.58 -44.97
CA LYS A 103 8.72 -15.64 -45.94
C LYS A 103 7.63 -16.64 -45.49
N PRO A 104 6.69 -17.07 -46.36
CA PRO A 104 5.67 -18.06 -45.99
C PRO A 104 6.32 -19.42 -45.70
N ALA A 105 6.08 -19.97 -44.51
CA ALA A 105 6.48 -21.32 -44.15
C ALA A 105 5.50 -22.34 -44.77
N PRO A 106 6.00 -23.51 -45.24
CA PRO A 106 5.24 -24.43 -46.08
C PRO A 106 4.20 -25.23 -45.29
N ALA A 107 3.14 -25.63 -45.99
CA ALA A 107 2.06 -26.48 -45.47
C ALA A 107 2.58 -27.86 -45.02
N PRO A 108 2.21 -28.37 -43.83
CA PRO A 108 2.42 -29.77 -43.49
C PRO A 108 1.30 -30.67 -44.04
N ALA A 109 1.73 -31.79 -44.63
CA ALA A 109 0.90 -32.88 -45.14
C ALA A 109 0.20 -33.69 -44.03
N ALA A 110 -0.81 -34.47 -44.42
CA ALA A 110 -1.76 -35.16 -43.56
C ALA A 110 -1.25 -36.44 -42.82
N ALA A 111 -1.72 -36.58 -41.56
CA ALA A 111 -2.11 -37.78 -40.77
C ALA A 111 -1.03 -38.80 -40.28
N PRO A 112 -1.24 -39.56 -39.16
CA PRO A 112 -2.50 -39.83 -38.44
C PRO A 112 -2.47 -39.66 -36.89
N ALA A 113 -3.67 -39.90 -36.31
CA ALA A 113 -4.16 -39.54 -34.98
C ALA A 113 -3.51 -40.23 -33.75
N ALA A 114 -3.48 -39.49 -32.62
CA ALA A 114 -3.49 -40.03 -31.27
C ALA A 114 -4.23 -39.07 -30.30
N LYS A 115 -4.88 -39.65 -29.29
CA LYS A 115 -6.05 -39.14 -28.56
C LYS A 115 -5.73 -38.11 -27.46
N GLY A 116 -6.56 -37.06 -27.42
CA GLY A 116 -7.06 -36.38 -26.22
C GLY A 116 -6.12 -35.42 -25.49
N LYS A 117 -6.41 -34.11 -25.57
CA LYS A 117 -6.28 -33.05 -24.53
C LYS A 117 -6.33 -31.64 -25.13
N GLY A 118 -6.98 -30.72 -24.41
CA GLY A 118 -6.91 -29.27 -24.62
C GLY A 118 -7.90 -28.75 -25.65
N ALA A 119 -8.97 -28.10 -25.20
CA ALA A 119 -9.75 -27.23 -26.08
C ALA A 119 -8.80 -26.16 -26.65
N ALA A 120 -8.76 -26.04 -27.97
CA ALA A 120 -7.99 -25.02 -28.66
C ALA A 120 -8.44 -23.63 -28.18
N ASN A 121 -7.48 -22.71 -28.04
CA ASN A 121 -7.79 -21.30 -27.81
C ASN A 121 -8.59 -20.80 -29.04
N PRO A 122 -9.82 -20.30 -28.88
CA PRO A 122 -10.63 -19.81 -30.01
C PRO A 122 -10.00 -18.66 -30.82
N MET A 123 -8.85 -18.14 -30.38
CA MET A 123 -8.15 -16.99 -30.96
C MET A 123 -6.92 -17.34 -31.81
N ASP A 124 -6.53 -18.61 -31.95
CA ASP A 124 -5.34 -18.98 -32.75
C ASP A 124 -5.60 -19.11 -34.25
N SER A 125 -6.88 -19.06 -34.66
CA SER A 125 -7.32 -19.48 -35.99
C SER A 125 -7.75 -18.33 -36.90
N GLN A 126 -7.03 -17.21 -36.90
CA GLN A 126 -7.10 -16.20 -37.98
C GLN A 126 -5.86 -15.30 -37.98
N GLY A 127 -5.20 -15.20 -39.13
CA GLY A 127 -3.92 -14.52 -39.31
C GLY A 127 -3.93 -13.05 -38.85
N GLY A 128 -3.10 -12.79 -37.83
CA GLY A 128 -2.91 -11.49 -37.19
C GLY A 128 -3.02 -11.68 -35.69
N ALA A 129 -1.92 -11.53 -34.94
CA ALA A 129 -1.95 -11.66 -33.49
C ALA A 129 -2.90 -10.58 -32.93
N SER A 130 -4.13 -10.97 -32.58
CA SER A 130 -5.08 -10.09 -31.92
C SER A 130 -4.63 -9.91 -30.48
N GLU A 131 -4.62 -8.66 -29.99
CA GLU A 131 -4.26 -8.34 -28.61
C GLU A 131 -5.46 -7.73 -27.88
N ILE A 132 -5.68 -8.16 -26.63
CA ILE A 132 -6.63 -7.55 -25.72
C ILE A 132 -5.96 -6.29 -25.15
N TRP A 133 -6.63 -5.14 -25.27
CA TRP A 133 -6.10 -3.86 -24.78
C TRP A 133 -6.94 -3.27 -23.64
N ARG A 134 -8.20 -3.73 -23.48
CA ARG A 134 -9.08 -3.31 -22.40
C ARG A 134 -9.96 -4.45 -21.91
N ILE A 135 -10.13 -4.54 -20.59
CA ILE A 135 -11.06 -5.46 -19.93
C ILE A 135 -12.03 -4.62 -19.10
N GLU A 136 -13.31 -4.90 -19.28
CA GLU A 136 -14.41 -4.28 -18.54
C GLU A 136 -15.18 -5.34 -17.77
N ALA A 137 -15.45 -5.07 -16.50
CA ALA A 137 -16.15 -5.93 -15.57
C ALA A 137 -17.39 -5.22 -15.05
N ILE A 138 -18.55 -5.88 -15.13
CA ILE A 138 -19.84 -5.27 -14.82
C ILE A 138 -20.59 -6.16 -13.83
N GLY A 139 -21.04 -5.56 -12.73
CA GLY A 139 -21.83 -6.20 -11.68
C GLY A 139 -20.96 -7.03 -10.72
N HIS A 140 -21.15 -6.82 -9.41
CA HIS A 140 -20.52 -7.59 -8.33
C HIS A 140 -19.03 -7.87 -8.55
N VAL A 141 -18.28 -6.84 -8.94
CA VAL A 141 -16.88 -6.99 -9.32
C VAL A 141 -16.04 -7.33 -8.10
N VAL A 142 -15.30 -8.43 -8.20
CA VAL A 142 -14.32 -8.84 -7.19
C VAL A 142 -13.00 -9.19 -7.87
N VAL A 143 -11.93 -8.50 -7.48
CA VAL A 143 -10.57 -8.80 -7.92
C VAL A 143 -9.84 -9.47 -6.77
N LYS A 144 -9.33 -10.67 -6.96
CA LYS A 144 -8.56 -11.42 -5.96
C LYS A 144 -7.12 -11.62 -6.44
N SER A 145 -6.18 -11.26 -5.59
CA SER A 145 -4.77 -11.67 -5.67
C SER A 145 -4.48 -12.66 -4.52
N PRO A 146 -3.25 -13.21 -4.41
CA PRO A 146 -2.89 -14.06 -3.28
C PRO A 146 -3.05 -13.39 -1.91
N THR A 147 -2.87 -12.07 -1.83
CA THR A 147 -2.85 -11.33 -0.55
C THR A 147 -4.00 -10.35 -0.40
N ASP A 148 -4.66 -9.97 -1.49
CA ASP A 148 -5.56 -8.83 -1.52
C ASP A 148 -6.88 -9.16 -2.20
N THR A 149 -7.93 -8.46 -1.81
CA THR A 149 -9.22 -8.51 -2.50
C THR A 149 -9.82 -7.13 -2.63
N ALA A 150 -10.08 -6.71 -3.87
CA ALA A 150 -10.77 -5.46 -4.19
C ALA A 150 -12.21 -5.74 -4.64
N TYR A 151 -13.11 -4.81 -4.33
CA TYR A 151 -14.54 -4.91 -4.59
C TYR A 151 -15.08 -3.62 -5.21
N GLY A 152 -16.03 -3.78 -6.13
CA GLY A 152 -16.80 -2.69 -6.73
C GLY A 152 -18.01 -3.22 -7.51
N ASP A 153 -18.72 -2.34 -8.21
CA ASP A 153 -19.79 -2.73 -9.12
C ASP A 153 -19.35 -2.71 -10.58
N HIS A 154 -18.29 -1.95 -10.89
CA HIS A 154 -17.71 -1.85 -12.21
C HIS A 154 -16.18 -1.81 -12.11
N GLY A 155 -15.52 -2.46 -13.05
CA GLY A 155 -14.06 -2.46 -13.16
C GLY A 155 -13.64 -2.20 -14.60
N ASP A 156 -12.68 -1.31 -14.79
CA ASP A 156 -12.06 -1.02 -16.06
C ASP A 156 -10.55 -1.23 -15.94
N TYR A 157 -9.98 -2.06 -16.79
CA TYR A 157 -8.54 -2.23 -16.91
C TYR A 157 -8.10 -1.90 -18.34
N ASN A 158 -7.38 -0.79 -18.47
CA ASN A 158 -6.69 -0.42 -19.69
C ASN A 158 -5.25 -0.95 -19.62
N ILE A 159 -4.91 -1.85 -20.55
CA ILE A 159 -3.61 -2.53 -20.61
C ILE A 159 -2.53 -1.62 -21.22
N ASP A 160 -2.91 -0.74 -22.15
CA ASP A 160 -1.97 0.21 -22.76
C ASP A 160 -1.48 1.22 -21.71
N ASP A 161 -2.40 1.74 -20.89
CA ASP A 161 -2.12 2.67 -19.79
C ASP A 161 -1.66 1.97 -18.49
N ASP A 162 -1.79 0.65 -18.45
CA ASP A 162 -1.61 -0.22 -17.29
C ASP A 162 -2.32 0.33 -16.03
N LYS A 163 -3.59 0.72 -16.25
CA LYS A 163 -4.43 1.42 -15.28
C LYS A 163 -5.70 0.63 -14.99
N VAL A 164 -5.95 0.36 -13.72
CA VAL A 164 -7.19 -0.22 -13.21
C VAL A 164 -8.03 0.86 -12.52
N ILE A 165 -9.34 0.85 -12.75
CA ILE A 165 -10.33 1.68 -12.06
C ILE A 165 -11.49 0.80 -11.61
N LEU A 166 -11.81 0.84 -10.32
CA LEU A 166 -13.04 0.27 -9.76
C LEU A 166 -13.99 1.38 -9.35
N THR A 167 -15.27 1.25 -9.70
CA THR A 167 -16.35 2.17 -9.30
C THR A 167 -17.57 1.40 -8.79
N GLY A 168 -18.48 2.09 -8.08
CA GLY A 168 -19.72 1.48 -7.59
C GLY A 168 -20.04 1.79 -6.12
N GLN A 169 -21.05 1.11 -5.60
CA GLN A 169 -21.45 1.13 -4.21
C GLN A 169 -20.59 0.12 -3.42
N ASN A 170 -20.11 0.51 -2.23
CA ASN A 170 -19.27 -0.33 -1.36
C ASN A 170 -17.86 -0.63 -1.90
N LEU A 171 -17.27 0.33 -2.61
CA LEU A 171 -15.86 0.28 -3.00
C LEU A 171 -14.96 0.04 -1.80
N ARG A 172 -14.23 -1.07 -1.83
CA ARG A 172 -13.24 -1.39 -0.82
C ARG A 172 -12.12 -2.24 -1.38
N LEU A 173 -10.96 -2.10 -0.76
CA LEU A 173 -9.80 -2.97 -0.91
C LEU A 173 -9.46 -3.51 0.48
N VAL A 174 -9.28 -4.82 0.56
CA VAL A 174 -8.93 -5.52 1.79
C VAL A 174 -7.61 -6.24 1.55
N THR A 175 -6.61 -5.96 2.38
CA THR A 175 -5.34 -6.70 2.42
C THR A 175 -5.28 -7.51 3.72
N THR A 176 -4.12 -8.07 4.03
CA THR A 176 -3.90 -8.79 5.31
C THR A 176 -4.05 -7.87 6.52
N SER A 177 -3.62 -6.62 6.42
CA SER A 177 -3.56 -5.66 7.55
C SER A 177 -4.45 -4.44 7.37
N ASP A 178 -4.96 -4.21 6.16
CA ASP A 178 -5.53 -2.93 5.77
C ASP A 178 -6.90 -3.08 5.15
N VAL A 179 -7.74 -2.07 5.42
CA VAL A 179 -9.01 -1.86 4.73
C VAL A 179 -9.04 -0.44 4.20
N ILE A 180 -9.18 -0.31 2.89
CA ILE A 180 -9.31 0.96 2.19
C ILE A 180 -10.73 1.04 1.62
N THR A 181 -11.39 2.17 1.80
CA THR A 181 -12.72 2.46 1.25
C THR A 181 -12.74 3.82 0.57
N ALA A 182 -13.62 3.97 -0.40
CA ALA A 182 -13.83 5.19 -1.16
C ALA A 182 -15.30 5.29 -1.60
N ARG A 183 -15.74 6.48 -1.98
CA ARG A 183 -17.08 6.72 -2.54
C ARG A 183 -17.07 6.68 -4.06
N ASP A 184 -16.05 7.27 -4.69
CA ASP A 184 -16.07 7.56 -6.12
C ASP A 184 -15.27 6.53 -6.93
N SER A 185 -14.02 6.27 -6.53
CA SER A 185 -13.16 5.30 -7.23
C SER A 185 -12.05 4.71 -6.35
N LEU A 186 -11.63 3.51 -6.72
CA LEU A 186 -10.32 2.94 -6.38
C LEU A 186 -9.53 2.75 -7.68
N GLU A 187 -8.34 3.33 -7.76
CA GLU A 187 -7.50 3.30 -8.96
C GLU A 187 -6.13 2.69 -8.64
N TYR A 188 -5.56 2.00 -9.61
CA TYR A 188 -4.18 1.53 -9.55
C TYR A 188 -3.48 1.80 -10.88
N TRP A 189 -2.34 2.48 -10.82
CA TRP A 189 -1.51 2.87 -11.95
C TRP A 189 -0.20 2.09 -11.86
N ASN A 190 -0.10 0.96 -12.56
CA ASN A 190 1.03 0.05 -12.36
C ASN A 190 2.34 0.68 -12.86
N GLN A 191 2.34 1.37 -14.00
CA GLN A 191 3.56 2.05 -14.50
C GLN A 191 4.09 3.12 -13.53
N LYS A 192 3.20 3.74 -12.75
CA LYS A 192 3.55 4.74 -11.73
C LYS A 192 3.77 4.13 -10.35
N GLN A 193 3.44 2.85 -10.17
CA GLN A 193 3.40 2.17 -8.88
C GLN A 193 2.60 2.98 -7.86
N GLN A 194 1.38 3.38 -8.24
CA GLN A 194 0.57 4.31 -7.45
C GLN A 194 -0.88 3.85 -7.32
N GLY A 195 -1.41 3.90 -6.10
CA GLY A 195 -2.81 3.62 -5.78
C GLY A 195 -3.54 4.90 -5.38
N VAL A 196 -4.79 5.07 -5.81
CA VAL A 196 -5.60 6.26 -5.50
C VAL A 196 -7.00 5.86 -5.06
N ALA A 197 -7.45 6.37 -3.92
CA ALA A 197 -8.81 6.24 -3.44
C ALA A 197 -9.48 7.62 -3.44
N ARG A 198 -10.65 7.76 -4.07
CA ARG A 198 -11.31 9.06 -4.27
C ARG A 198 -12.70 9.12 -3.65
N GLY A 199 -13.00 10.28 -3.08
CA GLY A 199 -14.29 10.60 -2.48
C GLY A 199 -14.40 10.02 -1.08
N ASN A 200 -14.26 10.87 -0.05
CA ASN A 200 -14.32 10.46 1.36
C ASN A 200 -13.49 9.21 1.65
N ALA A 201 -12.29 9.15 1.06
CA ALA A 201 -11.43 8.00 1.11
C ALA A 201 -10.95 7.77 2.55
N LYS A 202 -10.96 6.50 2.97
CA LYS A 202 -10.57 6.08 4.32
C LYS A 202 -9.72 4.83 4.25
N ALA A 203 -8.55 4.88 4.86
CA ALA A 203 -7.69 3.73 5.09
C ALA A 203 -7.62 3.42 6.59
N VAL A 204 -7.72 2.14 6.91
CA VAL A 204 -7.60 1.59 8.26
C VAL A 204 -6.42 0.62 8.27
N HIS A 205 -5.44 0.89 9.13
CA HIS A 205 -4.28 0.02 9.35
C HIS A 205 -4.26 -0.34 10.84
N LEU A 206 -4.60 -1.58 11.18
CA LEU A 206 -4.74 -2.04 12.57
C LEU A 206 -5.68 -1.12 13.39
N ASP A 207 -5.14 -0.37 14.35
CA ASP A 207 -5.85 0.55 15.25
C ASP A 207 -5.78 2.02 14.82
N LYS A 208 -5.26 2.29 13.61
CA LYS A 208 -5.06 3.64 13.06
C LYS A 208 -5.94 3.85 11.86
N THR A 209 -6.41 5.07 11.67
CA THR A 209 -7.17 5.45 10.48
C THR A 209 -6.70 6.77 9.91
N VAL A 210 -6.65 6.87 8.59
CA VAL A 210 -6.52 8.14 7.87
C VAL A 210 -7.73 8.31 6.96
N GLN A 211 -8.27 9.52 6.93
CA GLN A 211 -9.36 9.93 6.06
C GLN A 211 -8.98 11.19 5.30
N GLY A 212 -9.51 11.36 4.10
CA GLY A 212 -9.42 12.59 3.31
C GLY A 212 -10.35 12.53 2.09
N ASP A 213 -10.42 13.61 1.32
CA ASP A 213 -11.19 13.62 0.07
C ASP A 213 -10.53 12.70 -0.97
N VAL A 214 -9.19 12.67 -1.00
CA VAL A 214 -8.38 11.75 -1.81
C VAL A 214 -7.25 11.18 -0.96
N LEU A 215 -7.03 9.87 -1.05
CA LEU A 215 -5.84 9.20 -0.53
C LEU A 215 -5.02 8.66 -1.70
N THR A 216 -3.72 8.91 -1.68
CA THR A 216 -2.77 8.41 -2.69
C THR A 216 -1.66 7.65 -2.00
N ALA A 217 -1.26 6.49 -2.53
CA ALA A 217 -0.15 5.70 -2.01
C ALA A 217 0.85 5.44 -3.14
N ASP A 218 2.12 5.74 -2.89
CA ASP A 218 3.23 5.40 -3.77
C ASP A 218 3.89 4.12 -3.25
N PHE A 219 4.08 3.15 -4.14
CA PHE A 219 4.62 1.84 -3.82
C PHE A 219 6.05 1.68 -4.35
N ALA A 220 6.86 0.92 -3.62
CA ALA A 220 8.19 0.52 -4.02
C ALA A 220 8.43 -0.98 -3.75
N LYS A 221 9.33 -1.60 -4.50
CA LYS A 221 9.77 -2.98 -4.23
C LYS A 221 10.71 -2.98 -3.04
N ASN A 222 10.42 -3.81 -2.05
CA ASN A 222 11.34 -4.07 -0.95
C ASN A 222 12.54 -4.93 -1.42
N ALA A 223 13.48 -5.21 -0.51
CA ALA A 223 14.67 -6.01 -0.81
C ALA A 223 14.36 -7.45 -1.29
N GLN A 224 13.17 -7.96 -0.97
CA GLN A 224 12.66 -9.28 -1.35
C GLN A 224 11.84 -9.22 -2.65
N GLY A 225 11.70 -8.05 -3.27
CA GLY A 225 10.94 -7.84 -4.51
C GLY A 225 9.44 -7.72 -4.33
N ALA A 226 8.92 -7.72 -3.09
CA ALA A 226 7.51 -7.50 -2.81
C ALA A 226 7.18 -6.01 -2.85
N MET A 227 6.00 -5.66 -3.37
CA MET A 227 5.50 -4.29 -3.35
C MET A 227 5.09 -3.89 -1.94
N GLU A 228 5.55 -2.73 -1.49
CA GLU A 228 5.22 -2.11 -0.20
C GLU A 228 4.93 -0.63 -0.39
N ILE A 229 4.14 -0.05 0.51
CA ILE A 229 3.92 1.41 0.52
C ILE A 229 5.22 2.08 0.94
N GLU A 230 5.72 3.02 0.14
CA GLU A 230 6.84 3.89 0.50
C GLU A 230 6.33 5.20 1.11
N LYS A 231 5.31 5.78 0.48
CA LYS A 231 4.70 7.06 0.88
C LYS A 231 3.20 7.02 0.72
N ALA A 232 2.51 7.77 1.56
CA ALA A 232 1.09 8.03 1.39
C ALA A 232 0.76 9.51 1.56
N HIS A 233 -0.24 9.97 0.83
CA HIS A 233 -0.71 11.34 0.80
C HIS A 233 -2.21 11.36 1.05
N ALA A 234 -2.68 12.33 1.82
CA ALA A 234 -4.10 12.60 2.02
C ALA A 234 -4.38 14.06 1.70
N ASP A 235 -5.39 14.31 0.87
CA ASP A 235 -5.78 15.63 0.42
C ASP A 235 -7.23 15.92 0.75
N GLY A 236 -7.48 17.09 1.33
CA GLY A 236 -8.82 17.58 1.68
C GLY A 236 -9.38 16.90 2.94
N HIS A 237 -9.88 17.71 3.88
CA HIS A 237 -10.56 17.24 5.10
C HIS A 237 -9.84 16.10 5.82
N VAL A 238 -8.52 16.23 5.98
CA VAL A 238 -7.68 15.16 6.51
C VAL A 238 -8.00 14.92 7.98
N VAL A 239 -8.24 13.66 8.33
CA VAL A 239 -8.41 13.20 9.72
C VAL A 239 -7.57 11.96 9.95
N LEU A 240 -6.47 12.10 10.70
CA LEU A 240 -5.67 11.01 11.23
C LEU A 240 -6.15 10.67 12.64
N THR A 241 -6.43 9.40 12.89
CA THR A 241 -6.77 8.89 14.22
C THR A 241 -5.80 7.79 14.60
N THR A 242 -5.24 7.89 15.79
CA THR A 242 -4.42 6.88 16.45
C THR A 242 -5.11 6.47 17.78
N PRO A 243 -4.61 5.45 18.50
CA PRO A 243 -5.21 5.05 19.77
C PRO A 243 -5.28 6.15 20.84
N THR A 244 -4.37 7.14 20.75
CA THR A 244 -4.22 8.16 21.79
C THR A 244 -4.67 9.55 21.34
N GLU A 245 -4.81 9.81 20.04
CA GLU A 245 -5.11 11.15 19.54
C GLU A 245 -5.74 11.19 18.16
N THR A 246 -6.34 12.34 17.85
CA THR A 246 -6.85 12.72 16.53
C THR A 246 -6.13 13.97 16.04
N VAL A 247 -5.66 13.95 14.80
CA VAL A 247 -5.04 15.10 14.13
C VAL A 247 -5.83 15.41 12.86
N THR A 248 -6.31 16.63 12.73
CA THR A 248 -7.01 17.11 11.54
C THR A 248 -6.18 18.14 10.79
N GLY A 249 -6.37 18.25 9.47
CA GLY A 249 -5.74 19.28 8.64
C GLY A 249 -6.29 19.29 7.23
N ASN A 250 -5.67 20.07 6.34
CA ASN A 250 -6.06 20.14 4.93
C ASN A 250 -5.31 19.11 4.07
N HIS A 251 -4.06 18.80 4.42
CA HIS A 251 -3.21 17.85 3.70
C HIS A 251 -2.33 17.07 4.68
N SER A 252 -1.99 15.82 4.35
CA SER A 252 -0.93 15.11 5.06
C SER A 252 -0.06 14.24 4.16
N ASP A 253 1.22 14.19 4.46
CA ASP A 253 2.20 13.27 3.89
C ASP A 253 2.65 12.25 4.94
N TYR A 254 2.78 10.99 4.56
CA TYR A 254 3.31 9.92 5.38
C TYR A 254 4.56 9.32 4.72
N ASP A 255 5.67 9.33 5.44
CA ASP A 255 6.91 8.65 5.08
C ASP A 255 7.01 7.35 5.90
N VAL A 256 6.77 6.21 5.25
CA VAL A 256 6.70 4.89 5.89
C VAL A 256 8.05 4.53 6.50
N ALA A 257 9.15 4.79 5.79
CA ALA A 257 10.50 4.46 6.23
C ALA A 257 10.87 5.19 7.53
N LYS A 258 10.42 6.45 7.68
CA LYS A 258 10.61 7.23 8.91
C LYS A 258 9.54 6.96 9.98
N GLY A 259 8.40 6.40 9.60
CA GLY A 259 7.20 6.34 10.45
C GLY A 259 6.67 7.73 10.82
N MET A 260 6.81 8.71 9.92
CA MET A 260 6.50 10.12 10.20
C MET A 260 5.36 10.61 9.33
N VAL A 261 4.31 11.13 9.96
CA VAL A 261 3.22 11.85 9.29
C VAL A 261 3.43 13.35 9.46
N TYR A 262 3.24 14.09 8.39
CA TYR A 262 3.32 15.54 8.29
C TYR A 262 1.94 16.07 7.94
N VAL A 263 1.29 16.80 8.83
CA VAL A 263 -0.05 17.36 8.59
C VAL A 263 0.05 18.87 8.43
N THR A 264 -0.59 19.43 7.41
CA THR A 264 -0.50 20.85 7.07
C THR A 264 -1.88 21.48 6.87
N GLY A 265 -1.95 22.79 7.16
CA GLY A 265 -3.13 23.63 6.95
C GLY A 265 -4.23 23.41 7.98
N ASN A 266 -4.57 24.46 8.74
CA ASN A 266 -5.65 24.44 9.74
C ASN A 266 -5.53 23.26 10.72
N VAL A 267 -4.31 23.01 11.22
CA VAL A 267 -4.02 21.79 11.97
C VAL A 267 -4.59 21.87 13.37
N GLN A 268 -5.37 20.86 13.75
CA GLN A 268 -5.86 20.67 15.10
C GLN A 268 -5.49 19.27 15.61
N LEU A 269 -4.87 19.21 16.77
CA LEU A 269 -4.57 17.96 17.48
C LEU A 269 -5.43 17.89 18.74
N THR A 270 -6.10 16.77 18.92
CA THR A 270 -6.91 16.47 20.10
C THR A 270 -6.40 15.20 20.77
N ARG A 271 -6.02 15.31 22.04
CA ARG A 271 -5.58 14.20 22.89
C ARG A 271 -6.33 14.29 24.23
N ASP A 272 -7.13 13.28 24.55
CA ASP A 272 -8.11 13.30 25.64
C ASP A 272 -9.06 14.51 25.54
N LYS A 273 -9.00 15.43 26.51
CA LYS A 273 -9.78 16.69 26.53
C LYS A 273 -8.94 17.90 26.13
N ASN A 274 -7.68 17.68 25.73
CA ASN A 274 -6.76 18.75 25.37
C ASN A 274 -6.78 18.97 23.86
N THR A 275 -6.79 20.24 23.44
CA THR A 275 -6.77 20.62 22.02
C THR A 275 -5.62 21.56 21.75
N LEU A 276 -4.89 21.31 20.66
CA LEU A 276 -3.79 22.14 20.19
C LEU A 276 -4.10 22.59 18.75
N ASN A 277 -3.88 23.86 18.45
CA ASN A 277 -4.14 24.46 17.13
C ASN A 277 -2.87 25.11 16.58
N GLY A 278 -2.57 24.85 15.30
CA GLY A 278 -1.38 25.32 14.60
C GLY A 278 -1.56 25.22 13.09
N GLN A 279 -0.46 25.37 12.34
CA GLN A 279 -0.49 25.28 10.86
C GLN A 279 0.23 24.07 10.30
N TYR A 280 1.05 23.42 11.13
CA TYR A 280 1.84 22.26 10.74
C TYR A 280 2.03 21.37 11.95
N ALA A 281 1.80 20.06 11.80
CA ALA A 281 2.13 19.06 12.80
C ALA A 281 3.03 17.98 12.21
N THR A 282 3.88 17.42 13.06
CA THR A 282 4.55 16.15 12.81
C THR A 282 4.06 15.13 13.82
N VAL A 283 3.80 13.91 13.36
CA VAL A 283 3.38 12.77 14.19
C VAL A 283 4.34 11.63 13.93
N ASP A 284 5.11 11.25 14.93
CA ASP A 284 5.95 10.06 14.90
C ASP A 284 5.11 8.86 15.35
N LEU A 285 4.77 7.99 14.39
CA LEU A 285 3.96 6.80 14.64
C LEU A 285 4.73 5.69 15.37
N ASN A 286 6.06 5.78 15.42
CA ASN A 286 6.90 4.82 16.15
C ASN A 286 7.01 5.19 17.63
N SER A 287 7.23 6.47 17.94
CA SER A 287 7.39 6.96 19.32
C SER A 287 6.10 7.49 19.95
N GLY A 288 5.07 7.79 19.15
CA GLY A 288 3.83 8.42 19.60
C GLY A 288 3.97 9.91 19.96
N ILE A 289 5.09 10.53 19.57
CA ILE A 289 5.38 11.94 19.82
C ILE A 289 4.83 12.78 18.67
N SER A 290 4.02 13.78 19.03
CA SER A 290 3.43 14.72 18.08
C SER A 290 3.86 16.14 18.41
N ASN A 291 4.41 16.84 17.41
CA ASN A 291 4.83 18.23 17.54
C ASN A 291 3.93 19.12 16.70
N LEU A 292 3.61 20.31 17.21
CA LEU A 292 2.78 21.29 16.53
C LEU A 292 3.54 22.61 16.39
N TYR A 293 3.45 23.21 15.21
CA TYR A 293 4.21 24.38 14.82
C TYR A 293 3.29 25.47 14.26
N PRO A 294 3.66 26.75 14.44
CA PRO A 294 2.85 27.87 13.97
C PRO A 294 2.92 28.06 12.44
N THR A 295 3.97 27.54 11.80
CA THR A 295 4.24 27.68 10.36
C THR A 295 4.92 26.43 9.83
N LEU A 296 4.93 26.26 8.50
CA LEU A 296 5.69 25.21 7.83
C LEU A 296 7.21 25.39 8.02
N PRO A 297 8.01 24.32 7.89
CA PRO A 297 9.47 24.41 7.89
C PRO A 297 9.99 25.41 6.85
N GLY A 298 10.95 26.24 7.22
CA GLY A 298 11.56 27.24 6.34
C GLY A 298 10.74 28.52 6.11
N ALA A 299 9.50 28.59 6.58
CA ALA A 299 8.73 29.84 6.56
C ALA A 299 9.32 30.86 7.56
N LYS A 300 9.27 32.15 7.22
CA LYS A 300 9.63 33.21 8.17
C LYS A 300 8.67 33.11 9.36
N SER A 301 9.22 33.02 10.56
CA SER A 301 8.44 33.06 11.79
C SER A 301 7.68 34.40 11.85
N GLY A 302 6.39 34.37 11.54
CA GLY A 302 5.48 35.50 11.71
C GLY A 302 4.93 35.56 13.13
N GLN A 303 3.95 36.45 13.38
CA GLN A 303 3.25 36.48 14.67
C GLN A 303 2.28 35.30 14.92
N GLN A 304 2.25 34.31 14.01
CA GLN A 304 1.46 33.09 14.23
C GLN A 304 2.04 32.30 15.41
N ARG A 305 1.17 31.87 16.32
CA ARG A 305 1.52 31.10 17.51
C ARG A 305 0.65 29.86 17.53
N VAL A 306 1.20 28.77 18.05
CA VAL A 306 0.39 27.63 18.43
C VAL A 306 -0.46 27.99 19.65
N LYS A 307 -1.68 27.47 19.71
CA LYS A 307 -2.60 27.66 20.83
C LYS A 307 -2.99 26.32 21.41
N GLY A 308 -2.69 26.10 22.69
CA GLY A 308 -3.12 24.91 23.42
C GLY A 308 -4.21 25.25 24.43
N TYR A 309 -5.20 24.38 24.55
CA TYR A 309 -6.18 24.36 25.62
C TYR A 309 -6.05 23.03 26.36
N PHE A 310 -5.79 23.11 27.66
CA PHE A 310 -5.56 21.95 28.50
C PHE A 310 -6.61 21.91 29.60
N VAL A 311 -7.28 20.77 29.74
CA VAL A 311 -8.28 20.56 30.77
C VAL A 311 -7.62 19.86 31.96
N PRO A 312 -7.54 20.51 33.14
CA PRO A 312 -7.02 19.88 34.35
C PRO A 312 -7.82 18.63 34.70
N GLN A 313 -7.13 17.53 34.96
CA GLN A 313 -7.74 16.30 35.47
C GLN A 313 -7.62 16.29 36.99
N HIS A 314 -8.74 16.51 37.70
CA HIS A 314 -8.77 16.25 39.13
C HIS A 314 -8.85 14.74 39.36
N LYS A 315 -7.87 14.19 40.07
CA LYS A 315 -8.02 12.85 40.65
C LYS A 315 -9.17 12.92 41.65
N THR A 316 -10.33 12.36 41.31
CA THR A 316 -11.31 11.98 42.32
C THR A 316 -10.62 10.98 43.23
N LYS A 317 -10.26 11.42 44.44
CA LYS A 317 -9.92 10.49 45.52
C LYS A 317 -11.15 9.65 45.73
N ASP A 318 -11.05 8.35 45.45
CA ASP A 318 -12.01 7.37 45.93
C ASP A 318 -12.25 7.65 47.42
N ALA A 319 -13.50 7.96 47.74
CA ALA A 319 -13.95 8.20 49.09
C ALA A 319 -13.79 6.89 49.89
N LYS A 320 -12.64 6.76 50.55
CA LYS A 320 -12.40 5.71 51.52
C LYS A 320 -13.27 6.00 52.75
N ASN A 321 -14.27 5.16 52.95
CA ASN A 321 -14.77 4.71 54.26
C ASN A 321 -15.59 5.71 55.13
N THR A 322 -16.92 5.53 55.14
CA THR A 322 -17.76 5.65 56.34
C THR A 322 -18.90 4.62 56.29
N SER A 323 -18.57 3.35 56.51
CA SER A 323 -19.53 2.37 57.05
C SER A 323 -19.22 2.16 58.52
N ALA A 324 -19.62 3.13 59.35
CA ALA A 324 -19.70 2.97 60.79
C ALA A 324 -20.66 4.02 61.36
N ALA A 325 -21.94 3.65 61.53
CA ALA A 325 -22.79 4.01 62.67
C ALA A 325 -24.28 3.75 62.33
N GLY A 326 -24.97 3.06 63.24
CA GLY A 326 -26.40 3.29 63.47
C GLY A 326 -27.33 2.13 63.16
N GLY A 327 -27.44 1.17 64.07
CA GLY A 327 -28.48 0.14 64.03
C GLY A 327 -28.63 -0.65 65.33
N GLY A 328 -28.46 0.01 66.47
CA GLY A 328 -28.80 -0.54 67.79
C GLY A 328 -30.29 -0.36 68.07
N LYS A 329 -30.93 -1.47 68.43
CA LYS A 329 -32.31 -1.67 68.89
C LYS A 329 -32.72 -0.74 70.06
N PRO A 330 -34.03 -0.55 70.29
CA PRO A 330 -34.74 -1.41 71.25
C PRO A 330 -35.75 -2.39 70.62
#